data_AF-A0A0B6YNN9-F1
#
_entry.id   AF-A0A0B6YNN9-F1
#
_cell.length_a   1.000
_cell.length_b   1.000
_cell.length_c   1.000
_cell.angle_alpha   90.00
_cell.angle_beta   90.00
_cell.angle_gamma   90.00
#
_symmetry.space_group_name_H-M   'P 1'
#
loop_
_entity.id
_entity.type
_entity.pdbx_description
1 polymer ?
#
loop_
_entity_poly.entity_id
_entity_poly.type
_entity_poly.pdbx_seq_one_letter_code
_entity_poly.pdbx_strand_id
1 'polypeptide(L)'
;VLKRPAVIWDNIHANDYDPRRIFLGPYDGRSPEVIPYINGVMTNPNTEFEGNFMAIHTLGQWCQSNPDGVKKDIIKDDRMSPIASDIKLETEIDFSSDDDLPSRIDVRYQPKLALKAAMGDWLTEIHSRREPPRQPFPRAIPTFLPGAVSLG
;
A
#
# COMPACT_ATOMS: atom_id res chain seq x y z
N VAL A 1 -14.18 20.34 2.08
CA VAL A 1 -14.21 19.63 3.38
C VAL A 1 -12.83 19.64 4.08
N LEU A 2 -11.76 18.97 3.64
CA LEU A 2 -10.46 19.05 4.38
C LEU A 2 -9.56 20.25 4.03
N LYS A 3 -9.77 20.92 2.88
CA LYS A 3 -8.98 22.08 2.38
C LYS A 3 -7.46 21.86 2.30
N ARG A 4 -7.02 20.60 2.33
CA ARG A 4 -5.63 20.16 2.15
C ARG A 4 -5.64 18.75 1.55
N PRO A 5 -4.57 18.34 0.85
CA PRO A 5 -4.42 16.94 0.48
C PRO A 5 -4.39 16.04 1.73
N ALA A 6 -4.97 14.84 1.61
CA ALA A 6 -4.98 13.85 2.67
C ALA A 6 -3.72 12.98 2.62
N VAL A 7 -3.40 12.35 3.75
CA VAL A 7 -2.56 11.15 3.78
C VAL A 7 -3.52 9.98 3.89
N ILE A 8 -3.42 9.01 2.98
CA ILE A 8 -4.27 7.82 2.98
C ILE A 8 -3.75 6.86 4.06
N TRP A 9 -4.63 6.43 4.96
CA TRP A 9 -4.41 5.24 5.77
C TRP A 9 -5.09 4.07 5.06
N ASP A 10 -4.29 3.16 4.50
CA ASP A 10 -4.81 2.12 3.62
C ASP A 10 -4.92 0.77 4.34
N ASN A 11 -6.11 0.19 4.34
CA ASN A 11 -6.40 -1.11 4.98
C ASN A 11 -6.52 -2.25 3.96
N ILE A 12 -6.09 -2.06 2.71
CA ILE A 12 -6.23 -3.09 1.66
C ILE A 12 -5.60 -4.44 2.03
N HIS A 13 -4.50 -4.45 2.80
CA HIS A 13 -3.84 -5.67 3.29
C HIS A 13 -4.08 -5.96 4.78
N ALA A 14 -4.92 -5.18 5.47
CA ALA A 14 -5.21 -5.42 6.88
C ALA A 14 -5.96 -6.75 7.07
N ASN A 15 -5.60 -7.55 8.08
CA ASN A 15 -6.26 -8.82 8.40
C ASN A 15 -6.63 -8.98 9.89
N ASP A 16 -6.44 -7.94 10.69
CA ASP A 16 -6.77 -7.92 12.13
C ASP A 16 -8.24 -8.23 12.43
N TYR A 17 -9.13 -7.94 11.47
CA TYR A 17 -10.56 -8.23 11.57
C TYR A 17 -10.96 -9.70 11.32
N ASP A 18 -10.10 -10.51 10.69
CA ASP A 18 -10.35 -11.94 10.46
C ASP A 18 -9.05 -12.75 10.43
N PRO A 19 -8.72 -13.49 11.50
CA PRO A 19 -7.46 -14.23 11.62
C PRO A 19 -7.33 -15.41 10.65
N ARG A 20 -8.39 -15.74 9.89
CA ARG A 20 -8.32 -16.80 8.85
C ARG A 20 -7.83 -16.28 7.51
N ARG A 21 -7.67 -14.96 7.35
CA ARG A 21 -7.29 -14.33 6.08
C ARG A 21 -5.85 -13.85 6.12
N ILE A 22 -5.17 -14.01 5.00
CA ILE A 22 -3.85 -13.43 4.75
C ILE A 22 -3.84 -12.85 3.33
N PHE A 23 -3.33 -11.63 3.19
CA PHE A 23 -3.30 -10.92 1.93
C PHE A 23 -1.87 -10.86 1.38
N LEU A 24 -1.61 -11.70 0.37
CA LEU A 24 -0.33 -11.78 -0.34
C LEU A 24 -0.42 -11.25 -1.79
N GLY A 25 -1.53 -10.60 -2.12
CA GLY A 25 -1.71 -9.92 -3.41
C GLY A 25 -0.96 -8.58 -3.48
N PRO A 26 -0.87 -7.98 -4.67
CA PRO A 26 -0.25 -6.67 -4.85
C PRO A 26 -1.11 -5.56 -4.24
N TYR A 27 -0.51 -4.39 -4.05
CA TYR A 27 -1.23 -3.14 -3.86
C TYR A 27 -2.02 -2.83 -5.14
N ASP A 28 -3.34 -2.73 -5.06
CA ASP A 28 -4.24 -2.62 -6.21
C ASP A 28 -5.46 -1.75 -5.87
N GLY A 29 -6.27 -1.39 -6.87
CA GLY A 29 -7.49 -0.60 -6.68
C GLY A 29 -7.24 0.88 -6.33
N ARG A 30 -6.04 1.40 -6.63
CA ARG A 30 -5.71 2.84 -6.58
C ARG A 30 -4.96 3.25 -7.83
N SER A 31 -5.53 4.14 -8.61
CA SER A 31 -4.85 4.69 -9.79
C SER A 31 -3.61 5.51 -9.39
N PRO A 32 -2.43 5.31 -10.02
CA PRO A 32 -1.27 6.21 -9.91
C PRO A 32 -1.58 7.69 -10.18
N GLU A 33 -2.68 7.99 -10.88
CA GLU A 33 -3.14 9.36 -11.12
C GLU A 33 -3.53 10.10 -9.84
N VAL A 34 -3.78 9.39 -8.73
CA VAL A 34 -4.08 10.01 -7.43
C VAL A 34 -2.84 10.57 -6.73
N ILE A 35 -1.63 10.10 -7.08
CA ILE A 35 -0.38 10.45 -6.40
C ILE A 35 -0.17 11.98 -6.28
N PRO A 36 -0.41 12.81 -7.32
CA PRO A 36 -0.25 14.27 -7.24
C PRO A 36 -1.29 14.96 -6.35
N TYR A 37 -2.37 14.26 -5.97
CA TYR A 37 -3.50 14.80 -5.23
C TYR A 37 -3.44 14.55 -3.73
N ILE A 38 -2.51 13.72 -3.27
CA ILE A 38 -2.37 13.30 -1.87
C ILE A 38 -1.01 13.71 -1.31
N ASN A 39 -0.90 13.78 0.00
CA ASN A 39 0.36 14.00 0.70
C ASN A 39 1.12 12.70 0.99
N GLY A 40 0.51 11.54 0.73
CA GLY A 40 1.15 10.24 0.89
C GLY A 40 0.16 9.12 1.15
N VAL A 41 0.68 7.90 1.22
CA VAL A 41 -0.04 6.67 1.57
C VAL A 41 0.73 5.97 2.68
N MET A 42 0.02 5.56 3.73
CA MET A 42 0.50 4.69 4.79
C MET A 42 -0.36 3.43 4.79
N THR A 43 0.23 2.29 4.44
CA THR A 43 -0.48 1.01 4.49
C THR A 43 -0.48 0.43 5.90
N ASN A 44 -1.63 -0.06 6.34
CA ASN A 44 -1.82 -0.93 7.50
C ASN A 44 -1.96 -2.37 6.99
N PRO A 45 -0.87 -3.17 6.99
CA PRO A 45 -0.83 -4.46 6.32
C PRO A 45 -1.30 -5.59 7.25
N ASN A 46 -0.95 -6.85 6.94
CA ASN A 46 -1.28 -7.99 7.80
C ASN A 46 -0.61 -7.84 9.17
N THR A 47 -1.20 -8.48 10.17
CA THR A 47 -0.67 -8.57 11.52
C THR A 47 0.66 -9.33 11.54
N GLU A 48 0.78 -10.38 10.72
CA GLU A 48 1.98 -11.20 10.58
C GLU A 48 3.05 -10.47 9.77
N PHE A 49 4.13 -10.07 10.45
CA PHE A 49 5.23 -9.28 9.85
C PHE A 49 5.75 -9.83 8.51
N GLU A 50 6.08 -11.12 8.46
CA GLU A 50 6.66 -11.75 7.25
C GLU A 50 5.64 -11.86 6.09
N GLY A 51 4.33 -11.79 6.37
CA GLY A 51 3.28 -11.76 5.36
C GLY A 51 3.21 -10.44 4.57
N ASN A 52 3.94 -9.42 5.02
CA ASN A 52 3.82 -8.05 4.49
C ASN A 52 4.80 -7.71 3.37
N PHE A 53 5.61 -8.67 2.92
CA PHE A 53 6.59 -8.43 1.85
C PHE A 53 5.90 -7.92 0.58
N MET A 54 4.86 -8.62 0.10
CA MET A 54 4.13 -8.22 -1.12
C MET A 54 3.47 -6.85 -0.96
N ALA A 55 2.80 -6.62 0.17
CA ALA A 55 2.08 -5.38 0.45
C ALA A 55 3.01 -4.15 0.37
N ILE A 56 4.15 -4.20 1.07
CA ILE A 56 5.09 -3.09 1.14
C ILE A 56 5.88 -2.94 -0.17
N HIS A 57 6.32 -4.04 -0.76
CA HIS A 57 7.13 -4.02 -1.99
C HIS A 57 6.34 -3.46 -3.18
N THR A 58 5.09 -3.87 -3.33
CA THR A 58 4.23 -3.40 -4.43
C THR A 58 3.71 -1.98 -4.20
N LEU A 59 3.45 -1.58 -2.95
CA LEU A 59 3.21 -0.17 -2.61
C LEU A 59 4.42 0.72 -2.99
N GLY A 60 5.64 0.26 -2.72
CA GLY A 60 6.86 0.97 -3.10
C GLY A 60 6.96 1.19 -4.62
N GLN A 61 6.65 0.15 -5.40
CA GLN A 61 6.58 0.25 -6.87
C GLN A 61 5.48 1.21 -7.32
N TRP A 62 4.29 1.16 -6.70
CA TRP A 62 3.19 2.08 -7.01
C TRP A 62 3.56 3.54 -6.72
N CYS A 63 4.15 3.84 -5.57
CA CYS A 63 4.59 5.20 -5.20
C CYS A 63 5.58 5.78 -6.22
N GLN A 64 6.41 4.93 -6.84
CA GLN A 64 7.42 5.33 -7.83
C GLN A 64 6.89 5.35 -9.27
N SER A 65 5.64 4.95 -9.50
CA SER A 65 5.09 4.81 -10.85
C SER A 65 4.72 6.14 -11.52
N ASN A 66 4.53 7.21 -10.74
CA ASN A 66 4.12 8.52 -11.26
C ASN A 66 4.88 9.68 -10.58
N PRO A 67 6.22 9.72 -10.65
CA PRO A 67 7.05 10.70 -9.94
C PRO A 67 6.83 12.14 -10.44
N ASP A 68 6.56 12.30 -11.74
CA ASP A 68 6.31 13.60 -12.39
C ASP A 68 4.81 13.89 -12.56
N GLY A 69 3.97 13.21 -11.78
CA GLY A 69 2.52 13.33 -11.91
C GLY A 69 2.07 14.77 -11.65
N VAL A 70 1.24 15.30 -12.55
CA VAL A 70 0.64 16.63 -12.44
C VAL A 70 -0.86 16.55 -12.15
N LYS A 71 -1.36 17.55 -11.43
CA LYS A 71 -2.80 17.73 -11.18
C LYS A 71 -3.50 18.13 -12.49
N LYS A 72 -4.20 17.18 -13.11
CA LYS A 72 -4.85 17.33 -14.42
C LYS A 72 -6.10 18.22 -14.38
N ASP A 73 -6.73 18.39 -13.23
CA ASP A 73 -7.83 19.34 -12.96
C ASP A 73 -7.41 20.81 -13.04
N ILE A 74 -6.10 21.11 -13.05
CA ILE A 74 -5.56 22.44 -13.35
C ILE A 74 -5.48 22.67 -14.88
N ILE A 75 -5.47 21.59 -15.67
CA ILE A 75 -5.47 21.64 -17.13
C ILE A 75 -6.94 21.72 -17.59
N LYS A 76 -7.32 22.83 -18.22
CA LYS A 76 -8.67 23.15 -18.71
C LYS A 76 -9.24 22.21 -19.79
N ASP A 77 -8.71 21.00 -19.97
CA ASP A 77 -9.19 20.04 -20.97
C ASP A 77 -10.04 18.93 -20.33
N ASP A 78 -11.35 19.06 -20.51
CA ASP A 78 -12.43 18.29 -19.87
C ASP A 78 -12.38 16.78 -20.19
N ARG A 79 -11.57 16.37 -21.18
CA ARG A 79 -11.46 14.98 -21.66
C ARG A 79 -10.56 14.09 -20.80
N MET A 80 -9.91 14.64 -19.78
CA MET A 80 -8.88 13.95 -19.00
C MET A 80 -9.20 13.79 -17.50
N SER A 81 -10.47 13.97 -17.10
CA SER A 81 -10.91 13.90 -15.70
C SER A 81 -10.67 12.51 -15.07
N PRO A 82 -9.86 12.39 -14.00
CA PRO A 82 -9.59 11.12 -13.30
C PRO A 82 -10.81 10.53 -12.58
N ILE A 83 -11.81 11.38 -12.28
CA ILE A 83 -12.98 11.07 -11.45
C ILE A 83 -13.88 9.98 -12.07
N ALA A 84 -13.82 9.79 -13.39
CA ALA A 84 -14.68 8.85 -14.10
C ALA A 84 -14.21 7.38 -14.05
N SER A 85 -12.99 7.10 -13.59
CA SER A 85 -12.37 5.76 -13.74
C SER A 85 -12.71 4.77 -12.63
N ASP A 86 -13.07 5.25 -11.42
CA ASP A 86 -12.97 4.46 -10.19
C ASP A 86 -14.33 4.09 -9.54
N ILE A 87 -15.45 4.24 -10.25
CA ILE A 87 -16.77 3.71 -9.82
C ILE A 87 -17.14 2.51 -10.70
N LYS A 88 -16.31 1.46 -10.70
CA LYS A 88 -16.74 0.14 -11.19
C LYS A 88 -16.66 -0.83 -10.01
N LEU A 89 -17.83 -1.16 -9.46
CA LEU A 89 -17.97 -2.17 -8.41
C LEU A 89 -17.48 -3.52 -8.95
N GLU A 90 -16.59 -4.19 -8.20
CA GLU A 90 -15.94 -5.44 -8.58
C GLU A 90 -16.86 -6.69 -8.52
N THR A 91 -18.17 -6.49 -8.65
CA THR A 91 -19.17 -7.59 -8.60
C THR A 91 -19.46 -8.21 -9.98
N GLU A 92 -18.84 -7.72 -11.06
CA GLU A 92 -19.03 -8.23 -12.42
C GLU A 92 -17.71 -8.69 -13.08
N ILE A 93 -16.99 -9.61 -12.42
CA ILE A 93 -15.91 -10.37 -13.08
C ILE A 93 -16.45 -11.77 -13.42
N ASP A 94 -17.58 -11.81 -14.13
CA ASP A 94 -18.05 -13.02 -14.81
C ASP A 94 -17.79 -12.86 -16.30
N PHE A 95 -16.77 -13.58 -16.78
CA PHE A 95 -16.56 -14.03 -18.16
C PHE A 95 -17.28 -13.21 -19.27
N SER A 96 -16.80 -12.00 -19.58
CA SER A 96 -17.30 -11.27 -20.76
C SER A 96 -16.18 -10.56 -21.51
N SER A 97 -16.22 -10.81 -22.83
CA SER A 97 -15.56 -10.18 -23.99
C SER A 97 -14.32 -9.29 -23.78
N ASP A 98 -13.29 -9.55 -24.60
CA ASP A 98 -12.03 -8.78 -24.74
C ASP A 98 -12.24 -7.29 -25.12
N ASP A 99 -13.48 -6.88 -25.41
CA ASP A 99 -13.89 -5.52 -25.80
C ASP A 99 -14.40 -4.63 -24.64
N ASP A 100 -14.60 -5.16 -23.43
CA ASP A 100 -14.99 -4.37 -22.22
C ASP A 100 -13.80 -3.93 -21.36
N LEU A 101 -12.59 -3.98 -21.94
CA LEU A 101 -11.37 -3.52 -21.30
C LEU A 101 -11.47 -1.99 -21.12
N PRO A 102 -11.51 -1.45 -19.89
CA PRO A 102 -11.57 -0.02 -19.70
C PRO A 102 -10.38 0.59 -20.45
N SER A 103 -10.66 1.61 -21.26
CA SER A 103 -9.74 2.27 -22.20
C SER A 103 -8.52 2.95 -21.56
N ARG A 104 -8.15 2.57 -20.34
CA ARG A 104 -7.05 3.09 -19.54
C ARG A 104 -6.52 2.02 -18.58
N ILE A 105 -5.96 0.92 -19.09
CA ILE A 105 -4.95 0.21 -18.30
C ILE A 105 -3.87 1.26 -17.98
N ASP A 106 -3.73 1.62 -16.71
CA ASP A 106 -2.67 2.54 -16.31
C ASP A 106 -1.32 1.84 -16.55
N VAL A 107 -0.66 2.24 -17.63
CA VAL A 107 0.64 1.69 -18.02
C VAL A 107 1.75 2.03 -17.03
N ARG A 108 1.54 3.01 -16.12
CA ARG A 108 2.54 3.38 -15.10
C ARG A 108 2.69 2.32 -14.02
N TYR A 109 1.58 1.71 -13.60
CA TYR A 109 1.58 0.68 -12.57
C TYR A 109 0.67 -0.48 -12.96
N GLN A 110 1.26 -1.67 -13.08
CA GLN A 110 0.54 -2.89 -13.37
C GLN A 110 0.66 -3.86 -12.19
N PRO A 111 -0.42 -4.07 -11.41
CA PRO A 111 -0.37 -4.88 -10.18
C PRO A 111 0.20 -6.29 -10.39
N LYS A 112 -0.15 -6.94 -11.51
CA LYS A 112 0.36 -8.28 -11.87
C LYS A 112 1.88 -8.29 -12.11
N LEU A 113 2.42 -7.26 -12.78
CA LEU A 113 3.87 -7.16 -13.00
C LEU A 113 4.59 -6.82 -11.69
N ALA A 114 4.03 -5.90 -10.90
CA ALA A 114 4.57 -5.53 -9.61
C ALA A 114 4.63 -6.72 -8.64
N LEU A 115 3.60 -7.56 -8.64
CA LEU A 115 3.55 -8.81 -7.90
C LEU A 115 4.65 -9.77 -8.35
N LYS A 116 4.82 -9.95 -9.67
CA LYS A 116 5.84 -10.85 -10.23
C LYS A 116 7.26 -10.43 -9.81
N ALA A 117 7.55 -9.14 -9.84
CA ALA A 117 8.83 -8.62 -9.35
C ALA A 117 9.00 -8.89 -7.85
N ALA A 118 7.99 -8.54 -7.04
CA ALA A 118 8.01 -8.77 -5.59
C ALA A 118 8.18 -10.25 -5.22
N MET A 119 7.55 -11.17 -5.94
CA MET A 119 7.73 -12.61 -5.75
C MET A 119 9.16 -13.07 -6.02
N GLY A 120 9.80 -12.52 -7.04
CA GLY A 120 11.21 -12.79 -7.34
C GLY A 120 12.12 -12.40 -6.18
N ASP A 121 11.95 -11.18 -5.67
CA ASP A 121 12.76 -10.65 -4.56
C ASP A 121 12.46 -11.36 -3.24
N TRP A 122 11.19 -11.65 -2.94
CA TRP A 122 10.82 -12.39 -1.73
C TRP A 122 11.40 -13.80 -1.70
N LEU A 123 11.47 -14.46 -2.87
CA LEU A 123 12.06 -15.79 -2.96
C LEU A 123 13.53 -15.78 -2.53
N THR A 124 14.28 -14.70 -2.79
CA THR A 124 15.66 -14.57 -2.31
C THR A 124 15.74 -14.49 -0.78
N GLU A 125 14.76 -13.84 -0.16
CA GLU A 125 14.67 -13.74 1.30
C GLU A 125 14.25 -15.06 1.95
N ILE A 126 13.35 -15.82 1.32
CA ILE A 126 12.93 -17.16 1.80
C ILE A 126 14.11 -18.13 1.80
N HIS A 127 15.00 -18.06 0.81
CA HIS A 127 16.21 -18.89 0.75
C HIS A 127 17.30 -18.45 1.74
N SER A 128 17.18 -17.25 2.31
CA SER A 128 18.13 -16.73 3.28
C SER A 128 17.90 -17.36 4.65
N ARG A 129 18.96 -17.90 5.27
CA ARG A 129 18.88 -18.46 6.62
C ARG A 129 18.74 -17.34 7.64
N ARG A 130 17.56 -17.21 8.23
CA ARG A 130 17.29 -16.28 9.34
C ARG A 130 17.00 -17.08 10.61
N GLU A 131 17.67 -16.72 11.69
CA GLU A 131 17.37 -17.25 13.02
C GLU A 131 16.37 -16.29 13.69
N PRO A 132 15.36 -16.81 14.41
CA PRO A 132 14.49 -15.95 15.20
C PRO A 132 15.33 -15.16 16.21
N PRO A 133 14.98 -13.90 16.50
CA PRO A 133 15.67 -13.11 17.51
C PRO A 133 15.75 -13.88 18.83
N ARG A 134 16.97 -14.23 19.27
CA ARG A 134 17.18 -15.02 20.51
C ARG A 134 17.04 -14.20 21.78
N GLN A 135 16.68 -12.91 21.69
CA GLN A 135 16.48 -12.06 22.85
C GLN A 135 15.05 -12.24 23.39
N PRO A 136 14.87 -12.58 24.68
CA PRO A 136 13.54 -12.61 25.27
C PRO A 136 12.95 -11.20 25.28
N PHE A 137 11.78 -11.03 24.66
CA PHE A 137 10.96 -9.84 24.83
C PHE A 137 10.11 -10.00 26.11
N PRO A 138 9.88 -8.90 26.88
CA PRO A 138 10.23 -7.52 26.58
C PRO A 138 11.63 -7.14 27.08
N ARG A 139 12.32 -6.26 26.36
CA ARG A 139 13.43 -5.47 26.94
C ARG A 139 12.89 -4.77 28.18
N ALA A 140 13.54 -4.95 29.32
CA ALA A 140 13.22 -4.16 30.51
C ALA A 140 13.27 -2.68 30.12
N ILE A 141 12.12 -2.00 30.15
CA ILE A 141 12.07 -0.55 30.00
C ILE A 141 12.79 0.00 31.23
N PRO A 142 13.91 0.73 31.09
CA PRO A 142 14.52 1.36 32.25
C PRO A 142 13.50 2.34 32.82
N THR A 143 12.92 2.01 33.97
CA THR A 143 12.14 2.96 34.76
C THR A 143 13.12 3.96 35.35
N PHE A 144 13.51 4.97 34.58
CA PHE A 144 14.06 6.20 35.15
C PHE A 144 12.91 6.91 35.86
N LEU A 145 12.68 6.55 37.12
CA LEU A 145 11.99 7.45 38.04
C LEU A 145 12.95 8.62 38.29
N PRO A 146 12.59 9.87 37.95
CA PRO A 146 13.36 11.01 38.43
C PRO A 146 13.34 10.96 39.95
N GLY A 147 14.51 10.84 40.57
CA GLY A 147 14.65 10.77 42.01
C GLY A 147 13.90 11.92 42.67
N ALA A 148 13.15 11.59 43.72
CA ALA A 148 12.53 12.58 44.59
C ALA A 148 13.57 13.63 44.97
N VAL A 149 13.31 14.88 44.58
CA VAL A 149 14.06 16.03 45.09
C VAL A 149 13.79 16.06 46.59
N SER A 150 14.80 15.69 47.39
CA SER A 150 14.76 15.87 48.83
C SER A 150 14.70 17.37 49.09
N LEU A 151 13.55 17.86 49.53
CA LEU A 151 13.43 19.20 50.12
C LEU A 151 14.14 19.16 51.48
N GLY A 152 15.38 19.65 51.49
CA GLY A 152 16.13 20.02 52.69
C GLY A 152 16.42 21.51 52.67
#